data_AF-A0A938J757-F1
#
_entry.id   AF-A0A938J757-F1
#
_cell.length_a   1.000
_cell.length_b   1.000
_cell.length_c   1.000
_cell.angle_alpha   90.00
_cell.angle_beta   90.00
_cell.angle_gamma   90.00
#
_symmetry.space_group_name_H-M   'P 1'
#
loop_
_entity.id
_entity.type
_entity.pdbx_description
1 polymer ?
#
loop_
_entity_poly.entity_id
_entity_poly.type
_entity_poly.pdbx_seq_one_letter_code
_entity_poly.pdbx_strand_id
1 'polypeptide(L)'
;MRRPPQARRAMLAAAIAVGVALGVAARPADASEIVGRNATNVRLDVDSSGRAWVRWRTADGSLKTVVASGAINARHPSRTTPQVKFTFRYSSSGRRRIGPNVCGPYRGPRLPWFVLACTHPNGSHWALQAWQRALPNYGVPPTPVRAVRELRLSHWSGPIAVLTIKTDWAYRGRFDHLWGTFRYRGRGVYGFRSDDLGVPLDTYGRNIYVDTLDSSYGPGWKRENSFLTHRPTGGFCYGFYPHRGAPGKGRRYRATVIGPSVTPDIFWEGPAPGPYDPVKDQQANEEQRRVLGDDPQCVIN
;
A
#
# COMPACT_ATOMS: atom_id res chain seq x y z
N MET A 1 -77.40 -34.53 34.83
CA MET A 1 -77.78 -33.20 35.37
C MET A 1 -76.52 -32.39 35.67
N ARG A 2 -76.60 -31.08 35.47
CA ARG A 2 -75.60 -29.98 35.69
C ARG A 2 -74.68 -29.64 34.51
N ARG A 3 -74.92 -28.42 34.00
CA ARG A 3 -74.20 -27.62 33.00
C ARG A 3 -73.02 -26.86 33.67
N PRO A 4 -72.12 -26.21 32.89
CA PRO A 4 -70.68 -26.02 33.16
C PRO A 4 -70.34 -24.68 33.87
N PRO A 5 -69.04 -24.33 33.99
CA PRO A 5 -68.61 -23.06 33.37
C PRO A 5 -67.20 -23.05 32.72
N GLN A 6 -67.17 -22.44 31.54
CA GLN A 6 -66.32 -21.33 31.07
C GLN A 6 -64.78 -21.34 31.26
N ALA A 7 -64.12 -21.54 30.11
CA ALA A 7 -63.15 -20.64 29.46
C ALA A 7 -62.08 -19.91 30.32
N ARG A 8 -60.81 -20.23 30.04
CA ARG A 8 -59.74 -19.23 29.91
C ARG A 8 -58.91 -19.50 28.66
N ARG A 9 -58.93 -18.51 27.76
CA ARG A 9 -58.00 -18.34 26.64
C ARG A 9 -56.64 -17.89 27.20
N ALA A 10 -55.54 -18.42 26.67
CA ALA A 10 -54.35 -17.63 26.37
C ALA A 10 -53.44 -18.42 25.42
N MET A 11 -53.19 -17.81 24.26
CA MET A 11 -52.28 -18.27 23.20
C MET A 11 -50.83 -18.31 23.71
N LEU A 12 -50.08 -19.34 23.35
CA LEU A 12 -48.62 -19.29 23.35
C LEU A 12 -48.13 -19.33 21.90
N ALA A 13 -47.65 -18.17 21.45
CA ALA A 13 -46.99 -17.97 20.17
C ALA A 13 -45.60 -18.60 20.19
N ALA A 14 -45.28 -19.35 19.13
CA ALA A 14 -43.96 -19.89 18.87
C ALA A 14 -42.99 -18.77 18.47
N ALA A 15 -41.93 -18.58 19.25
CA ALA A 15 -40.83 -17.70 18.89
C ALA A 15 -39.76 -18.48 18.10
N ILE A 16 -39.69 -18.24 16.79
CA ILE A 16 -38.60 -18.68 15.92
C ILE A 16 -37.42 -17.72 16.15
N ALA A 17 -36.36 -18.20 16.79
CA ALA A 17 -35.11 -17.47 16.92
C ALA A 17 -34.34 -17.52 15.58
N VAL A 18 -34.44 -16.45 14.79
CA VAL A 18 -33.58 -16.21 13.63
C VAL A 18 -32.21 -15.76 14.16
N GLY A 19 -31.23 -16.65 14.13
CA GLY A 19 -29.85 -16.35 14.43
C GLY A 19 -29.25 -15.43 13.36
N VAL A 20 -29.08 -14.16 13.69
CA VAL A 20 -28.31 -13.21 12.88
C VAL A 20 -26.83 -13.60 12.99
N ALA A 21 -26.33 -14.32 12.00
CA ALA A 21 -24.90 -14.49 11.79
C ALA A 21 -24.32 -13.15 11.33
N LEU A 22 -23.89 -12.32 12.28
CA LEU A 22 -23.08 -11.14 12.04
C LEU A 22 -21.75 -11.59 11.43
N GLY A 23 -21.65 -11.50 10.10
CA GLY A 23 -20.39 -11.63 9.38
C GLY A 23 -19.40 -10.59 9.92
N VAL A 24 -18.40 -11.06 10.66
CA VAL A 24 -17.24 -10.27 11.04
C VAL A 24 -16.47 -10.00 9.76
N ALA A 25 -16.81 -8.91 9.06
CA ALA A 25 -15.99 -8.40 7.98
C ALA A 25 -14.60 -8.13 8.56
N ALA A 26 -13.61 -8.93 8.15
CA ALA A 26 -12.23 -8.72 8.54
C ALA A 26 -11.85 -7.29 8.18
N ARG A 27 -11.61 -6.45 9.19
CA ARG A 27 -11.15 -5.09 8.96
C ARG A 27 -9.76 -5.18 8.30
N PRO A 28 -9.52 -4.47 7.20
CA PRO A 28 -8.20 -4.45 6.58
C PRO A 28 -7.19 -4.08 7.66
N ALA A 29 -6.11 -4.86 7.77
CA ALA A 29 -5.04 -4.50 8.68
C ALA A 29 -4.42 -3.21 8.14
N ASP A 30 -4.52 -2.11 8.88
CA ASP A 30 -3.92 -0.82 8.52
C ASP A 30 -2.40 -0.95 8.52
N ALA A 31 -1.87 -1.42 7.39
CA ALA A 31 -0.46 -1.54 7.09
C ALA A 31 0.18 -0.19 6.70
N SER A 32 -0.56 0.90 6.89
CA SER A 32 -0.36 2.17 6.22
C SER A 32 -0.34 3.32 7.23
N GLU A 33 0.82 3.95 7.38
CA GLU A 33 1.05 5.04 8.34
C GLU A 33 0.57 6.41 7.82
N ILE A 34 -0.72 6.47 7.43
CA ILE A 34 -1.38 7.69 6.94
C ILE A 34 -1.69 8.60 8.13
N VAL A 35 -1.18 9.82 8.11
CA VAL A 35 -1.47 10.84 9.14
C VAL A 35 -2.53 11.83 8.69
N GLY A 36 -2.75 11.99 7.38
CA GLY A 36 -3.74 12.92 6.84
C GLY A 36 -4.09 12.67 5.37
N ARG A 37 -5.09 13.40 4.87
CA ARG A 37 -5.52 13.36 3.46
C ARG A 37 -5.66 14.79 2.92
N ASN A 38 -5.21 15.02 1.69
CA ASN A 38 -5.18 16.33 1.03
C ASN A 38 -4.55 17.42 1.91
N ALA A 39 -3.47 17.05 2.59
CA ALA A 39 -2.82 17.90 3.58
C ALA A 39 -2.06 19.05 2.92
N THR A 40 -2.21 20.25 3.46
CA THR A 40 -1.45 21.45 3.07
C THR A 40 -0.75 22.06 4.29
N ASN A 41 0.16 23.01 4.08
CA ASN A 41 0.87 23.71 5.16
C ASN A 41 1.51 22.74 6.18
N VAL A 42 2.10 21.67 5.64
CA VAL A 42 2.66 20.56 6.40
C VAL A 42 3.91 21.03 7.15
N ARG A 43 4.06 20.61 8.41
CA ARG A 43 5.28 20.76 9.22
C ARG A 43 5.62 19.45 9.91
N LEU A 44 6.91 19.24 10.10
CA LEU A 44 7.50 18.10 10.79
C LEU A 44 8.57 18.62 11.75
N ASP A 45 8.35 18.39 13.04
CA ASP A 45 9.34 18.59 14.10
C ASP A 45 9.61 17.23 14.77
N VAL A 46 10.85 16.97 15.16
CA VAL A 46 11.23 15.74 15.88
C VAL A 46 12.07 16.11 17.09
N ASP A 47 11.68 15.66 18.28
CA ASP A 47 12.43 15.92 19.51
C ASP A 47 13.52 14.88 19.76
N SER A 48 14.40 15.17 20.74
CA SER A 48 15.52 14.30 21.13
C SER A 48 15.10 12.92 21.66
N SER A 49 13.85 12.76 22.06
CA SER A 49 13.28 11.46 22.49
C SER A 49 12.79 10.60 21.32
N GLY A 50 12.93 11.07 20.08
CA GLY A 50 12.48 10.35 18.89
C GLY A 50 10.96 10.38 18.71
N ARG A 51 10.29 11.46 19.15
CA ARG A 51 8.87 11.70 18.88
C ARG A 51 8.73 12.72 17.77
N ALA A 52 7.94 12.42 16.76
CA ALA A 52 7.63 13.34 15.67
C ALA A 52 6.29 14.03 15.92
N TRP A 53 6.26 15.36 15.81
CA TRP A 53 5.04 16.14 15.76
C TRP A 53 4.82 16.60 14.32
N VAL A 54 3.69 16.18 13.76
CA VAL A 54 3.27 16.57 12.41
C VAL A 54 2.07 17.48 12.52
N ARG A 55 2.11 18.60 11.79
CA ARG A 55 0.99 19.55 11.68
C ARG A 55 0.64 19.76 10.23
N TRP A 56 -0.64 19.85 9.90
CA TRP A 56 -1.11 20.19 8.57
C TRP A 56 -2.48 20.86 8.63
N ARG A 57 -2.90 21.45 7.51
CA ARG A 57 -4.28 21.86 7.27
C ARG A 57 -4.98 20.84 6.38
N THR A 58 -6.21 20.49 6.74
CA THR A 58 -7.12 19.67 5.92
C THR A 58 -7.72 20.50 4.78
N ALA A 59 -8.44 19.84 3.87
CA ALA A 59 -9.02 20.48 2.70
C ALA A 59 -10.05 21.60 3.03
N ASP A 60 -10.75 21.47 4.15
CA ASP A 60 -11.67 22.47 4.72
C ASP A 60 -10.94 23.59 5.50
N GLY A 61 -9.60 23.60 5.52
CA GLY A 61 -8.79 24.58 6.23
C GLY A 61 -8.54 24.27 7.72
N SER A 62 -9.20 23.26 8.28
CA SER A 62 -9.06 22.87 9.69
C SER A 62 -7.62 22.48 10.03
N LEU A 63 -7.15 22.91 11.21
CA LEU A 63 -5.81 22.57 11.69
C LEU A 63 -5.81 21.19 12.36
N LYS A 64 -4.89 20.32 11.96
CA LYS A 64 -4.68 19.01 12.58
C LYS A 64 -3.23 18.84 12.98
N THR A 65 -3.03 18.09 14.06
CA THR A 65 -1.72 17.69 14.57
C THR A 65 -1.75 16.24 15.01
N VAL A 66 -0.60 15.58 14.91
CA VAL A 66 -0.38 14.25 15.50
C VAL A 66 1.01 14.19 16.10
N VAL A 67 1.14 13.54 17.25
CA VAL A 67 2.43 13.07 17.75
C VAL A 67 2.56 11.58 17.42
N ALA A 68 3.62 11.22 16.71
CA ALA A 68 3.99 9.86 16.35
C ALA A 68 5.22 9.42 17.15
N SER A 69 5.23 8.15 17.59
CA SER A 69 6.33 7.61 18.40
C SER A 69 6.35 6.07 18.36
N GLY A 70 7.41 5.47 18.90
CA GLY A 70 7.46 4.04 19.22
C GLY A 70 7.71 3.09 18.05
N ALA A 71 8.06 3.60 16.87
CA ALA A 71 8.33 2.76 15.70
C ALA A 71 9.50 3.28 14.87
N ILE A 72 10.33 2.36 14.41
CA ILE A 72 11.43 2.58 13.46
C ILE A 72 11.65 1.30 12.67
N ASN A 73 11.96 1.43 11.37
CA ASN A 73 12.26 0.30 10.48
C ASN A 73 11.12 -0.71 10.34
N ALA A 74 11.38 -1.78 9.59
CA ALA A 74 10.48 -2.92 9.45
C ALA A 74 11.10 -4.21 9.97
N ARG A 75 10.26 -5.12 10.45
CA ARG A 75 10.58 -6.53 10.65
C ARG A 75 10.47 -7.27 9.32
N HIS A 76 11.26 -8.33 9.16
CA HIS A 76 11.06 -9.28 8.07
C HIS A 76 9.73 -10.05 8.24
N PRO A 77 9.15 -10.58 7.15
CA PRO A 77 7.92 -11.37 7.20
C PRO A 77 7.98 -12.48 8.27
N SER A 78 6.98 -12.48 9.16
CA SER A 78 6.80 -13.48 10.22
C SER A 78 5.32 -13.83 10.36
N ARG A 79 5.01 -15.12 10.57
CA ARG A 79 3.64 -15.57 10.84
C ARG A 79 3.20 -15.31 12.28
N THR A 80 4.15 -15.10 13.20
CA THR A 80 3.90 -15.06 14.65
C THR A 80 4.18 -13.70 15.27
N THR A 81 4.98 -12.86 14.59
CA THR A 81 5.34 -11.53 15.08
C THR A 81 4.62 -10.47 14.27
N PRO A 82 3.85 -9.56 14.89
CA PRO A 82 3.25 -8.43 14.15
C PRO A 82 4.32 -7.49 13.59
N GLN A 83 3.96 -6.71 12.58
CA GLN A 83 4.82 -5.65 12.09
C GLN A 83 4.92 -4.47 13.08
N VAL A 84 5.99 -3.67 12.98
CA VAL A 84 6.14 -2.42 13.72
C VAL A 84 5.09 -1.39 13.23
N LYS A 85 4.55 -0.58 14.14
CA LYS A 85 3.56 0.46 13.82
C LYS A 85 3.73 1.67 14.73
N PHE A 86 3.43 2.87 14.25
CA PHE A 86 3.47 4.05 15.10
C PHE A 86 2.39 4.00 16.19
N THR A 87 2.70 4.63 17.32
CA THR A 87 1.68 5.11 18.24
C THR A 87 1.36 6.56 17.91
N PHE A 88 0.13 6.81 17.48
CA PHE A 88 -0.37 8.15 17.14
C PHE A 88 -1.21 8.76 18.26
N ARG A 89 -0.96 10.03 18.57
CA ARG A 89 -1.78 10.85 19.46
C ARG A 89 -2.23 12.10 18.72
N TYR A 90 -3.47 12.08 18.24
CA TYR A 90 -4.06 13.18 17.46
C TYR A 90 -4.54 14.33 18.35
N SER A 91 -4.46 15.55 17.82
CA SER A 91 -5.02 16.77 18.44
C SER A 91 -5.37 17.82 17.38
N SER A 92 -6.33 18.69 17.68
CA SER A 92 -6.70 19.86 16.86
C SER A 92 -6.14 21.17 17.41
N SER A 93 -5.46 21.17 18.56
CA SER A 93 -5.05 22.40 19.26
C SER A 93 -3.94 23.21 18.57
N GLY A 94 -3.26 22.64 17.58
CA GLY A 94 -2.11 23.28 16.91
C GLY A 94 -0.86 23.43 17.77
N ARG A 95 -0.95 23.22 19.09
CA ARG A 95 0.17 23.29 20.03
C ARG A 95 1.09 22.09 19.84
N ARG A 96 2.40 22.35 19.76
CA ARG A 96 3.42 21.30 19.78
C ARG A 96 3.45 20.64 21.16
N ARG A 97 3.37 19.30 21.19
CA ARG A 97 3.31 18.49 22.43
C ARG A 97 4.52 17.57 22.59
N ILE A 98 5.65 18.01 22.06
CA ILE A 98 6.96 17.35 22.13
C ILE A 98 8.01 18.39 22.55
N GLY A 99 9.23 17.95 22.81
CA GLY A 99 10.35 18.85 23.10
C GLY A 99 10.73 19.74 21.90
N PRO A 100 11.82 20.52 22.01
CA PRO A 100 12.36 21.27 20.89
C PRO A 100 12.68 20.37 19.69
N ASN A 101 12.53 20.91 18.48
CA ASN A 101 12.96 20.20 17.28
C ASN A 101 14.49 20.10 17.26
N VAL A 102 15.02 18.88 17.15
CA VAL A 102 16.45 18.61 17.01
C VAL A 102 16.80 18.05 15.64
N CYS A 103 15.79 17.83 14.79
CA CYS A 103 16.00 17.26 13.46
C CYS A 103 16.71 18.26 12.56
N GLY A 104 17.84 17.84 11.97
CA GLY A 104 18.60 18.63 11.01
C GLY A 104 18.20 18.34 9.56
N PRO A 105 18.95 18.91 8.59
CA PRO A 105 18.74 18.65 7.17
C PRO A 105 18.68 17.15 6.84
N TYR A 106 17.82 16.80 5.89
CA TYR A 106 17.69 15.42 5.44
C TYR A 106 18.95 14.94 4.70
N ARG A 107 19.46 13.77 5.09
CA ARG A 107 20.69 13.15 4.55
C ARG A 107 20.46 11.76 3.96
N GLY A 108 19.20 11.33 3.85
CA GLY A 108 18.85 10.02 3.32
C GLY A 108 18.71 10.03 1.79
N PRO A 109 18.33 8.90 1.18
CA PRO A 109 18.12 8.79 -0.26
C PRO A 109 16.97 9.68 -0.74
N ARG A 110 16.97 10.04 -2.03
CA ARG A 110 15.84 10.74 -2.65
C ARG A 110 14.56 9.91 -2.49
N LEU A 111 13.51 10.53 -1.97
CA LEU A 111 12.22 9.88 -1.79
C LEU A 111 11.25 10.28 -2.90
N PRO A 112 10.42 9.36 -3.39
CA PRO A 112 9.32 9.72 -4.28
C PRO A 112 8.24 10.47 -3.51
N TRP A 113 7.37 11.18 -4.21
CA TRP A 113 6.20 11.83 -3.59
C TRP A 113 6.57 12.76 -2.41
N PHE A 114 7.78 13.32 -2.42
CA PHE A 114 8.40 14.02 -1.30
C PHE A 114 7.59 15.25 -0.86
N VAL A 115 7.38 15.39 0.45
CA VAL A 115 6.83 16.59 1.08
C VAL A 115 7.87 17.25 1.97
N LEU A 116 8.32 16.52 2.99
CA LEU A 116 9.31 16.98 3.97
C LEU A 116 10.09 15.76 4.47
N ALA A 117 11.36 15.95 4.84
CA ALA A 117 12.11 14.97 5.60
C ALA A 117 13.18 15.66 6.43
N CYS A 118 13.70 14.96 7.43
CA CYS A 118 14.79 15.45 8.28
C CYS A 118 15.61 14.28 8.81
N THR A 119 16.83 14.56 9.27
CA THR A 119 17.69 13.56 9.92
C THR A 119 17.83 13.89 11.39
N HIS A 120 17.45 12.95 12.25
CA HIS A 120 17.62 13.07 13.68
C HIS A 120 19.11 12.89 14.05
N PRO A 121 19.63 13.51 15.13
CA PRO A 121 21.05 13.40 15.50
C PRO A 121 21.58 11.97 15.70
N ASN A 122 20.71 11.02 16.09
CA ASN A 122 21.04 9.59 16.20
C ASN A 122 21.20 8.87 14.83
N GLY A 123 21.08 9.59 13.71
CA GLY A 123 21.24 9.07 12.36
C GLY A 123 19.97 8.48 11.72
N SER A 124 18.84 8.39 12.44
CA SER A 124 17.57 7.99 11.83
C SER A 124 16.93 9.13 11.03
N HIS A 125 16.05 8.78 10.11
CA HIS A 125 15.36 9.70 9.22
C HIS A 125 13.86 9.67 9.44
N TRP A 126 13.24 10.85 9.40
CA TRP A 126 11.79 11.01 9.37
C TRP A 126 11.40 11.63 8.04
N ALA A 127 10.32 11.15 7.43
CA ALA A 127 9.82 11.70 6.18
C ALA A 127 8.31 11.69 6.08
N LEU A 128 7.80 12.63 5.30
CA LEU A 128 6.42 12.74 4.87
C LEU A 128 6.37 12.65 3.33
N GLN A 129 5.53 11.75 2.84
CA GLN A 129 5.25 11.57 1.41
C GLN A 129 3.75 11.78 1.15
N ALA A 130 3.41 12.33 -0.03
CA ALA A 130 2.03 12.61 -0.43
C ALA A 130 1.68 11.88 -1.72
N TRP A 131 0.94 10.77 -1.61
CA TRP A 131 0.66 9.89 -2.74
C TRP A 131 -0.82 9.54 -2.88
N GLN A 132 -1.29 9.47 -4.13
CA GLN A 132 -2.67 9.15 -4.50
C GLN A 132 -2.82 7.64 -4.74
N ARG A 133 -2.81 6.86 -3.66
CA ARG A 133 -2.85 5.40 -3.73
C ARG A 133 -4.22 4.85 -4.12
N ALA A 134 -5.31 5.42 -3.61
CA ALA A 134 -6.66 4.85 -3.66
C ALA A 134 -7.41 4.99 -4.99
N LEU A 135 -6.69 5.25 -6.10
CA LEU A 135 -7.27 5.30 -7.44
C LEU A 135 -7.91 3.94 -7.79
N PRO A 136 -9.09 3.95 -8.45
CA PRO A 136 -9.67 2.72 -8.99
C PRO A 136 -8.78 2.17 -10.13
N ASN A 137 -8.83 0.85 -10.32
CA ASN A 137 -8.06 0.16 -11.34
C ASN A 137 -8.64 0.36 -12.74
N TYR A 138 -7.82 0.05 -13.75
CA TYR A 138 -8.15 -0.02 -15.17
C TYR A 138 -8.68 1.30 -15.74
N GLY A 139 -8.00 2.41 -15.38
CA GLY A 139 -8.30 3.73 -15.93
C GLY A 139 -9.63 4.35 -15.52
N VAL A 140 -10.40 3.69 -14.64
CA VAL A 140 -11.70 4.19 -14.19
C VAL A 140 -11.53 5.59 -13.56
N PRO A 141 -12.38 6.58 -13.89
CA PRO A 141 -12.31 7.89 -13.25
C PRO A 141 -12.50 7.78 -11.73
N PRO A 142 -11.63 8.38 -10.90
CA PRO A 142 -11.79 8.34 -9.45
C PRO A 142 -12.91 9.27 -8.99
N THR A 143 -13.65 8.84 -7.97
CA THR A 143 -14.47 9.77 -7.17
C THR A 143 -13.57 10.67 -6.32
N PRO A 144 -14.04 11.83 -5.83
CA PRO A 144 -13.24 12.71 -4.97
C PRO A 144 -12.66 12.01 -3.73
N VAL A 145 -13.40 11.05 -3.16
CA VAL A 145 -12.97 10.25 -1.98
C VAL A 145 -11.78 9.35 -2.33
N ARG A 146 -11.71 8.82 -3.55
CA ARG A 146 -10.61 7.98 -4.05
C ARG A 146 -9.45 8.81 -4.60
N ALA A 147 -9.71 10.03 -5.04
CA ALA A 147 -8.72 10.93 -5.62
C ALA A 147 -7.83 11.66 -4.59
N VAL A 148 -7.97 11.33 -3.30
CA VAL A 148 -7.22 11.99 -2.23
C VAL A 148 -5.74 11.63 -2.26
N ARG A 149 -4.88 12.61 -1.96
CA ARG A 149 -3.48 12.38 -1.64
C ARG A 149 -3.34 12.03 -0.16
N GLU A 150 -2.82 10.84 0.12
CA GLU A 150 -2.50 10.38 1.47
C GLU A 150 -1.18 11.00 1.92
N LEU A 151 -1.19 11.71 3.05
CA LEU A 151 0.02 12.16 3.73
C LEU A 151 0.50 11.02 4.64
N ARG A 152 1.67 10.48 4.34
CA ARG A 152 2.19 9.23 4.91
C ARG A 152 3.48 9.52 5.66
N LEU A 153 3.59 9.03 6.89
CA LEU A 153 4.75 9.22 7.75
C LEU A 153 5.66 8.00 7.73
N SER A 154 6.98 8.24 7.72
CA SER A 154 7.99 7.19 7.80
C SER A 154 9.08 7.53 8.81
N HIS A 155 9.62 6.49 9.45
CA HIS A 155 10.78 6.57 10.34
C HIS A 155 11.68 5.35 10.16
N TRP A 156 12.93 5.56 9.75
CA TRP A 156 13.86 4.46 9.46
C TRP A 156 15.30 4.85 9.73
N SER A 157 16.17 3.84 9.78
CA SER A 157 17.62 3.98 9.77
C SER A 157 18.25 2.97 8.81
N GLY A 158 19.33 3.39 8.18
CA GLY A 158 20.02 2.59 7.16
C GLY A 158 19.23 2.50 5.85
N PRO A 159 19.38 1.41 5.08
CA PRO A 159 18.80 1.31 3.74
C PRO A 159 17.28 1.16 3.76
N ILE A 160 16.63 1.74 2.75
CA ILE A 160 15.20 1.56 2.45
C ILE A 160 14.98 0.30 1.61
N ALA A 161 13.71 -0.09 1.43
CA ALA A 161 13.35 -1.20 0.57
C ALA A 161 13.63 -0.88 -0.92
N VAL A 162 13.91 -1.90 -1.70
CA VAL A 162 14.26 -1.81 -3.12
C VAL A 162 13.17 -2.52 -3.92
N LEU A 163 12.55 -1.78 -4.84
CA LEU A 163 11.66 -2.31 -5.85
C LEU A 163 12.42 -2.39 -7.17
N THR A 164 12.60 -3.60 -7.67
CA THR A 164 13.17 -3.86 -8.99
C THR A 164 12.06 -4.37 -9.89
N ILE A 165 11.82 -3.69 -11.00
CA ILE A 165 10.89 -4.11 -12.05
C ILE A 165 11.65 -4.18 -13.37
N LYS A 166 11.37 -5.23 -14.13
CA LYS A 166 11.75 -5.44 -15.52
C LYS A 166 10.49 -5.56 -16.36
N THR A 167 10.65 -5.29 -17.65
CA THR A 167 9.58 -5.29 -18.64
C THR A 167 9.95 -6.22 -19.77
N ASP A 168 9.00 -7.06 -20.19
CA ASP A 168 9.11 -8.01 -21.29
C ASP A 168 7.70 -8.32 -21.83
N TRP A 169 7.48 -9.51 -22.40
CA TRP A 169 6.20 -9.89 -22.97
C TRP A 169 5.68 -11.20 -22.38
N ALA A 170 4.36 -11.31 -22.29
CA ALA A 170 3.65 -12.55 -21.97
C ALA A 170 2.98 -13.12 -23.22
N TYR A 171 2.85 -14.44 -23.28
CA TYR A 171 2.21 -15.18 -24.37
C TYR A 171 2.84 -14.85 -25.74
N ARG A 172 4.16 -14.94 -25.83
CA ARG A 172 4.92 -14.73 -27.08
C ARG A 172 4.62 -13.39 -27.75
N GLY A 173 4.67 -12.31 -26.99
CA GLY A 173 4.48 -10.94 -27.51
C GLY A 173 3.05 -10.43 -27.51
N ARG A 174 2.07 -11.22 -27.07
CA ARG A 174 0.66 -10.81 -27.10
C ARG A 174 0.36 -9.70 -26.10
N PHE A 175 1.00 -9.71 -24.95
CA PHE A 175 0.80 -8.72 -23.89
C PHE A 175 2.13 -8.22 -23.34
N ASP A 176 2.16 -6.96 -22.93
CA ASP A 176 3.27 -6.43 -22.16
C ASP A 176 3.25 -7.09 -20.77
N HIS A 177 4.41 -7.26 -20.16
CA HIS A 177 4.55 -7.94 -18.88
C HIS A 177 5.58 -7.23 -18.00
N LEU A 178 5.30 -7.22 -16.69
CA LEU A 178 6.19 -6.72 -15.64
C LEU A 178 6.54 -7.85 -14.71
N TRP A 179 7.79 -7.94 -14.30
CA TRP A 179 8.18 -8.84 -13.23
C TRP A 179 9.34 -8.27 -12.43
N GLY A 180 9.60 -8.84 -11.26
CA GLY A 180 10.75 -8.46 -10.47
C GLY A 180 10.58 -8.80 -9.01
N THR A 181 11.21 -8.01 -8.13
CA THR A 181 11.22 -8.29 -6.69
C THR A 181 11.09 -7.02 -5.87
N PHE A 182 10.43 -7.13 -4.72
CA PHE A 182 10.43 -6.12 -3.67
C PHE A 182 11.13 -6.66 -2.43
N ARG A 183 12.26 -6.04 -2.07
CA ARG A 183 13.14 -6.54 -1.01
C ARG A 183 13.48 -5.46 0.01
N TYR A 184 13.58 -5.87 1.27
CA TYR A 184 14.07 -5.03 2.35
C TYR A 184 15.22 -5.75 3.05
N ARG A 185 16.40 -5.10 3.10
CA ARG A 185 17.64 -5.68 3.66
C ARG A 185 17.94 -7.07 3.11
N GLY A 186 17.84 -7.21 1.78
CA GLY A 186 18.13 -8.45 1.05
C GLY A 186 17.05 -9.54 1.11
N ARG A 187 15.98 -9.38 1.91
CA ARG A 187 14.91 -10.38 2.02
C ARG A 187 13.64 -9.91 1.34
N GLY A 188 12.87 -10.86 0.80
CA GLY A 188 11.56 -10.60 0.20
C GLY A 188 10.60 -9.91 1.17
N VAL A 189 9.85 -8.93 0.66
CA VAL A 189 8.70 -8.36 1.36
C VAL A 189 7.46 -9.02 0.80
N TYR A 190 6.73 -9.75 1.64
CA TYR A 190 5.51 -10.48 1.26
C TYR A 190 4.58 -10.65 2.48
N GLY A 191 3.29 -10.87 2.21
CA GLY A 191 2.28 -11.20 3.21
C GLY A 191 2.00 -12.70 3.32
N PHE A 192 1.07 -13.05 4.21
CA PHE A 192 0.61 -14.41 4.46
C PHE A 192 -0.87 -14.61 4.15
N ARG A 193 -1.67 -13.54 4.11
CA ARG A 193 -3.11 -13.58 3.85
C ARG A 193 -3.58 -12.36 3.07
N SER A 194 -4.51 -12.59 2.16
CA SER A 194 -5.27 -11.57 1.44
C SER A 194 -6.72 -12.01 1.28
N ASP A 195 -7.62 -11.08 0.98
CA ASP A 195 -8.96 -11.42 0.51
C ASP A 195 -8.95 -11.81 -0.99
N ASP A 196 -10.12 -12.15 -1.51
CA ASP A 196 -10.31 -12.55 -2.92
C ASP A 196 -10.07 -11.40 -3.91
N LEU A 197 -9.98 -10.16 -3.42
CA LEU A 197 -9.68 -8.97 -4.20
C LEU A 197 -8.18 -8.60 -4.15
N GLY A 198 -7.36 -9.41 -3.48
CA GLY A 198 -5.93 -9.17 -3.34
C GLY A 198 -5.57 -8.07 -2.33
N VAL A 199 -6.48 -7.73 -1.41
CA VAL A 199 -6.22 -6.79 -0.32
C VAL A 199 -5.51 -7.54 0.83
N PRO A 200 -4.35 -7.08 1.31
CA PRO A 200 -3.68 -7.66 2.46
C PRO A 200 -4.58 -7.72 3.70
N LEU A 201 -4.63 -8.89 4.35
CA LEU A 201 -5.34 -9.13 5.63
C LEU A 201 -4.35 -9.32 6.79
N ASP A 202 -3.11 -8.92 6.59
CA ASP A 202 -2.04 -8.95 7.58
C ASP A 202 -1.19 -7.68 7.52
N THR A 203 -0.27 -7.56 8.46
CA THR A 203 0.55 -6.35 8.62
C THR A 203 1.79 -6.30 7.71
N TYR A 204 2.04 -7.35 6.94
CA TYR A 204 3.22 -7.53 6.09
C TYR A 204 2.94 -7.35 4.59
N GLY A 205 1.79 -7.82 4.10
CA GLY A 205 1.43 -7.73 2.68
C GLY A 205 1.41 -6.29 2.18
N ARG A 206 1.91 -6.08 0.96
CA ARG A 206 1.95 -4.77 0.30
C ARG A 206 1.57 -4.95 -1.16
N ASN A 207 0.63 -4.14 -1.64
CA ASN A 207 0.36 -4.08 -3.07
C ASN A 207 1.39 -3.17 -3.76
N ILE A 208 1.89 -3.63 -4.89
CA ILE A 208 2.57 -2.80 -5.88
C ILE A 208 1.48 -2.21 -6.76
N TYR A 209 1.43 -0.88 -6.84
CA TYR A 209 0.45 -0.15 -7.64
C TYR A 209 1.12 0.33 -8.92
N VAL A 210 0.60 -0.12 -10.06
CA VAL A 210 1.14 0.23 -11.37
C VAL A 210 0.27 1.29 -12.01
N ASP A 211 0.90 2.35 -12.50
CA ASP A 211 0.27 3.31 -13.40
C ASP A 211 0.94 3.23 -14.78
N THR A 212 0.14 3.49 -15.81
CA THR A 212 0.50 3.43 -17.23
C THR A 212 0.36 4.83 -17.84
N LEU A 213 1.32 5.24 -18.67
CA LEU A 213 1.35 6.54 -19.33
C LEU A 213 0.81 6.45 -20.75
N ASP A 214 -0.16 7.30 -21.10
CA ASP A 214 -0.71 7.42 -22.46
C ASP A 214 -1.13 6.06 -23.02
N SER A 215 -2.05 5.39 -22.33
CA SER A 215 -2.53 4.06 -22.66
C SER A 215 -3.94 4.10 -23.29
N SER A 216 -4.52 2.92 -23.50
CA SER A 216 -5.95 2.76 -23.85
C SER A 216 -6.92 3.42 -22.84
N TYR A 217 -6.45 3.77 -21.65
CA TYR A 217 -7.22 4.50 -20.63
C TYR A 217 -7.23 6.02 -20.85
N GLY A 218 -6.55 6.51 -21.88
CA GLY A 218 -6.46 7.92 -22.24
C GLY A 218 -5.13 8.57 -21.84
N PRO A 219 -4.99 9.88 -22.09
CA PRO A 219 -3.74 10.61 -21.92
C PRO A 219 -3.34 10.77 -20.45
N GLY A 220 -2.03 10.87 -20.22
CA GLY A 220 -1.41 11.02 -18.92
C GLY A 220 -1.30 9.70 -18.14
N TRP A 221 -0.91 9.81 -16.87
CA TRP A 221 -0.79 8.66 -15.98
C TRP A 221 -2.15 8.16 -15.51
N LYS A 222 -2.45 6.88 -15.76
CA LYS A 222 -3.68 6.20 -15.34
C LYS A 222 -3.33 4.97 -14.49
N ARG A 223 -4.13 4.69 -13.46
CA ARG A 223 -3.98 3.46 -12.68
C ARG A 223 -4.30 2.25 -13.54
N GLU A 224 -3.32 1.36 -13.69
CA GLU A 224 -3.52 0.03 -14.27
C GLU A 224 -4.16 -0.87 -13.23
N ASN A 225 -3.40 -1.26 -12.21
CA ASN A 225 -3.84 -2.24 -11.24
C ASN A 225 -2.95 -2.19 -9.99
N SER A 226 -3.25 -3.06 -9.03
CA SER A 226 -2.39 -3.31 -7.90
C SER A 226 -2.36 -4.79 -7.54
N PHE A 227 -1.20 -5.34 -7.24
CA PHE A 227 -1.02 -6.78 -6.98
C PHE A 227 0.00 -7.03 -5.86
N LEU A 228 -0.07 -8.20 -5.25
CA LEU A 228 0.79 -8.59 -4.13
C LEU A 228 2.11 -9.17 -4.63
N THR A 229 3.10 -9.10 -3.76
CA THR A 229 4.33 -9.86 -3.87
C THR A 229 4.17 -11.28 -3.33
N HIS A 230 4.89 -12.21 -3.93
CA HIS A 230 4.82 -13.64 -3.63
C HIS A 230 5.87 -14.04 -2.60
N ARG A 231 5.53 -15.06 -1.82
CA ARG A 231 6.42 -15.68 -0.84
C ARG A 231 7.29 -16.74 -1.51
N PRO A 232 8.53 -16.97 -1.03
CA PRO A 232 9.26 -16.21 0.00
C PRO A 232 10.16 -15.10 -0.59
N THR A 233 10.21 -14.98 -1.91
CA THR A 233 11.22 -14.16 -2.60
C THR A 233 10.90 -12.66 -2.59
N GLY A 234 9.63 -12.31 -2.33
CA GLY A 234 9.10 -10.97 -2.62
C GLY A 234 8.96 -10.73 -4.13
N GLY A 235 8.93 -11.81 -4.91
CA GLY A 235 8.76 -11.80 -6.36
C GLY A 235 7.37 -11.35 -6.78
N PHE A 236 7.21 -10.96 -8.04
CA PHE A 236 5.91 -10.74 -8.66
C PHE A 236 6.05 -10.82 -10.18
N CYS A 237 4.92 -11.01 -10.83
CA CYS A 237 4.74 -10.97 -12.27
C CYS A 237 3.33 -10.41 -12.56
N TYR A 238 3.21 -9.63 -13.62
CA TYR A 238 1.98 -8.95 -13.99
C TYR A 238 1.89 -8.81 -15.50
N GLY A 239 0.88 -9.42 -16.12
CA GLY A 239 0.58 -9.23 -17.53
C GLY A 239 -0.48 -8.15 -17.73
N PHE A 240 -0.27 -7.28 -18.73
CA PHE A 240 -1.27 -6.29 -19.15
C PHE A 240 -2.34 -6.96 -20.02
N TYR A 241 -3.22 -7.72 -19.37
CA TYR A 241 -4.33 -8.40 -20.04
C TYR A 241 -5.52 -7.47 -20.30
N PRO A 242 -6.39 -7.78 -21.28
CA PRO A 242 -7.55 -6.96 -21.55
C PRO A 242 -8.51 -6.94 -20.36
N HIS A 243 -8.69 -5.77 -19.79
CA HIS A 243 -9.73 -5.49 -18.81
C HIS A 243 -10.67 -4.45 -19.40
N ARG A 244 -11.98 -4.72 -19.37
CA ARG A 244 -12.99 -3.85 -20.02
C ARG A 244 -12.74 -3.66 -21.53
N GLY A 245 -12.25 -4.70 -22.21
CA GLY A 245 -12.15 -4.75 -23.67
C GLY A 245 -10.77 -4.39 -24.26
N ALA A 246 -9.85 -3.79 -23.49
CA ALA A 246 -8.51 -3.46 -23.98
C ALA A 246 -7.44 -3.62 -22.88
N PRO A 247 -6.19 -3.98 -23.23
CA PRO A 247 -5.09 -3.98 -22.29
C PRO A 247 -4.67 -2.54 -21.95
N GLY A 248 -4.31 -2.27 -20.70
CA GLY A 248 -3.86 -0.94 -20.27
C GLY A 248 -2.39 -0.63 -20.61
N LYS A 249 -1.82 -1.28 -21.63
CA LYS A 249 -0.44 -0.99 -22.04
C LYS A 249 -0.30 0.45 -22.54
N GLY A 250 0.78 1.10 -22.14
CA GLY A 250 1.07 2.51 -22.44
C GLY A 250 2.51 2.66 -22.93
N ARG A 251 2.97 3.91 -23.04
CA ARG A 251 4.35 4.21 -23.48
C ARG A 251 5.40 3.96 -22.40
N ARG A 252 5.01 4.14 -21.14
CA ARG A 252 5.84 3.99 -19.94
C ARG A 252 4.99 3.47 -18.79
N TYR A 253 5.66 2.88 -17.82
CA TYR A 253 5.05 2.45 -16.58
C TYR A 253 5.77 3.07 -15.40
N ARG A 254 5.01 3.29 -14.33
CA ARG A 254 5.57 3.55 -13.01
C ARG A 254 4.90 2.66 -12.01
N ALA A 255 5.62 2.30 -10.97
CA ALA A 255 5.10 1.54 -9.86
C ALA A 255 5.40 2.27 -8.55
N THR A 256 4.44 2.26 -7.65
CA THR A 256 4.65 2.70 -6.27
C THR A 256 4.18 1.62 -5.31
N VAL A 257 4.97 1.36 -4.28
CA VAL A 257 4.66 0.41 -3.22
C VAL A 257 4.85 1.09 -1.88
N ILE A 258 3.93 0.83 -0.95
CA ILE A 258 4.10 1.26 0.43
C ILE A 258 5.31 0.51 1.02
N GLY A 259 6.23 1.23 1.64
CA GLY A 259 7.35 0.61 2.35
C GLY A 259 6.88 -0.43 3.37
N PRO A 260 7.67 -1.48 3.66
CA PRO A 260 7.33 -2.37 4.75
C PRO A 260 7.23 -1.57 6.06
N SER A 261 6.19 -1.81 6.85
CA SER A 261 5.97 -1.13 8.14
C SER A 261 5.96 0.40 8.02
N VAL A 262 6.74 1.07 8.87
CA VAL A 262 6.93 2.51 8.97
C VAL A 262 8.04 3.05 8.06
N THR A 263 8.49 2.29 7.07
CA THR A 263 9.53 2.74 6.11
C THR A 263 8.92 3.50 4.93
N PRO A 264 9.72 4.30 4.18
CA PRO A 264 9.23 5.14 3.08
C PRO A 264 8.56 4.36 1.94
N ASP A 265 7.63 5.03 1.24
CA ASP A 265 7.10 4.55 -0.03
C ASP A 265 8.22 4.52 -1.08
N ILE A 266 8.20 3.48 -1.91
CA ILE A 266 9.22 3.19 -2.93
C ILE A 266 8.61 3.36 -4.31
N PHE A 267 9.43 3.83 -5.25
CA PHE A 267 9.03 4.14 -6.61
C PHE A 267 9.96 3.52 -7.63
N TRP A 268 9.38 3.11 -8.75
CA TRP A 268 10.08 2.71 -9.96
C TRP A 268 9.38 3.31 -11.17
N GLU A 269 10.13 3.60 -12.22
CA GLU A 269 9.60 3.99 -13.52
C GLU A 269 10.49 3.44 -14.63
N GLY A 270 9.87 2.99 -15.73
CA GLY A 270 10.57 2.43 -16.88
C GLY A 270 9.77 2.54 -18.17
N PRO A 271 10.41 2.30 -19.33
CA PRO A 271 9.74 2.25 -20.61
C PRO A 271 8.83 1.01 -20.70
N ALA A 272 7.86 1.03 -21.62
CA ALA A 272 7.22 -0.19 -22.10
C ALA A 272 8.24 -1.07 -22.85
N PRO A 273 8.03 -2.39 -22.94
CA PRO A 273 8.99 -3.31 -23.58
C PRO A 273 9.18 -3.02 -25.09
N GLY A 274 8.19 -2.39 -25.73
CA GLY A 274 8.21 -2.05 -27.15
C GLY A 274 7.67 -3.17 -28.04
N PRO A 275 7.96 -3.15 -29.37
CA PRO A 275 7.61 -4.24 -30.27
C PRO A 275 8.23 -5.56 -29.82
N TYR A 276 7.48 -6.65 -29.96
CA TYR A 276 7.94 -7.98 -29.57
C TYR A 276 9.25 -8.37 -30.24
N ASP A 277 10.17 -8.90 -29.43
CA ASP A 277 11.47 -9.39 -29.84
C ASP A 277 11.70 -10.76 -29.19
N PRO A 278 11.70 -11.86 -29.98
CA PRO A 278 11.79 -13.21 -29.43
C PRO A 278 13.14 -13.51 -28.74
N VAL A 279 14.22 -12.83 -29.14
CA VAL A 279 15.55 -13.02 -28.52
C VAL A 279 15.55 -12.37 -27.14
N LYS A 280 15.02 -11.15 -27.03
CA LYS A 280 14.88 -10.47 -25.73
C LYS A 280 13.88 -11.16 -24.82
N ASP A 281 12.79 -11.70 -25.37
CA ASP A 281 11.82 -12.50 -24.60
C ASP A 281 12.50 -13.72 -23.98
N GLN A 282 13.28 -14.48 -24.76
CA GLN A 282 14.01 -15.63 -24.23
C GLN A 282 14.99 -15.23 -23.12
N GLN A 283 15.75 -14.14 -23.30
CA GLN A 283 16.66 -13.63 -22.28
C GLN A 283 15.92 -13.22 -21.00
N ALA A 284 14.78 -12.56 -21.13
CA ALA A 284 13.93 -12.18 -20.00
C ALA A 284 13.37 -13.41 -19.28
N ASN A 285 12.91 -14.43 -20.01
CA ASN A 285 12.42 -15.69 -19.45
C ASN A 285 13.50 -16.44 -18.66
N GLU A 286 14.74 -16.49 -19.18
CA GLU A 286 15.89 -17.07 -18.47
C GLU A 286 16.23 -16.29 -17.19
N GLU A 287 16.19 -14.96 -17.25
CA GLU A 287 16.42 -14.12 -16.08
C GLU A 287 15.31 -14.28 -15.04
N GLN A 288 14.05 -14.32 -15.48
CA GLN A 288 12.89 -14.49 -14.62
C GLN A 288 12.95 -15.83 -13.89
N ARG A 289 13.28 -16.93 -14.59
CA ARG A 289 13.52 -18.25 -13.97
C ARG A 289 14.61 -18.19 -12.89
N ARG A 290 15.71 -17.46 -13.14
CA ARG A 290 16.79 -17.31 -12.16
C ARG A 290 16.38 -16.48 -10.94
N VAL A 291 15.60 -15.41 -11.14
CA VAL A 291 15.27 -14.43 -10.09
C VAL A 291 14.06 -14.86 -9.25
N LEU A 292 13.04 -15.41 -9.89
CA LEU A 292 11.79 -15.84 -9.25
C LEU A 292 11.83 -17.31 -8.84
N GLY A 293 12.70 -18.12 -9.45
CA GLY A 293 12.76 -19.56 -9.21
C GLY A 293 11.48 -20.26 -9.68
N ASP A 294 11.06 -21.27 -8.93
CA ASP A 294 9.85 -22.05 -9.19
C ASP A 294 8.58 -21.37 -8.61
N ASP A 295 8.48 -20.05 -8.70
CA ASP A 295 7.29 -19.32 -8.24
C ASP A 295 6.06 -19.76 -9.04
N PRO A 296 5.12 -20.54 -8.44
CA PRO A 296 4.03 -21.15 -9.18
C PRO A 296 2.99 -20.12 -9.62
N GLN A 297 3.05 -18.89 -9.10
CA GLN A 297 2.16 -17.80 -9.47
C GLN A 297 2.65 -17.06 -10.71
N CYS A 298 3.89 -17.31 -11.15
CA CYS A 298 4.48 -16.69 -12.33
C CYS A 298 4.67 -17.71 -13.46
N VAL A 299 3.77 -17.64 -14.44
CA VAL A 299 3.90 -18.39 -15.68
C VAL A 299 4.90 -17.67 -16.57
N ILE A 300 6.02 -18.33 -16.85
CA ILE A 300 7.08 -17.86 -17.74
C ILE A 300 6.86 -18.50 -19.12
N ASN A 301 7.09 -17.75 -20.20
CA ASN A 301 6.97 -18.28 -21.56
C ASN A 301 8.01 -19.38 -21.86
#